data_AF-A0A7I8IAB9-F1
#
_entry.id   AF-A0A7I8IAB9-F1
#
_cell.length_a   1.000
_cell.length_b   1.000
_cell.length_c   1.000
_cell.angle_alpha   90.00
_cell.angle_beta   90.00
_cell.angle_gamma   90.00
#
_symmetry.space_group_name_H-M   'P 1'
#
loop_
_entity.id
_entity.type
_entity.pdbx_description
1 polymer ?
#
loop_
_entity_poly.entity_id
_entity_poly.type
_entity_poly.pdbx_seq_one_letter_code
_entity_poly.pdbx_strand_id
1 'polypeptide(L)' 'MAPGAVLMLRSAHGARAFLYPVVDPNSLRCFEVLSVFHPTDDVINSVVLSRKLPGELFYLRPFLF' A
#
# COMPACT_ATOMS: atom_id res chain seq x y z
N MET A 1 -10.85 -3.33 -9.54
CA MET A 1 -10.73 -1.86 -9.64
C MET A 1 -10.23 -1.51 -11.03
N ALA A 2 -10.71 -0.42 -11.61
CA ALA A 2 -10.24 0.05 -12.91
C ALA A 2 -8.74 0.41 -12.86
N PRO A 3 -7.99 0.22 -13.95
CA PRO A 3 -6.63 0.75 -14.06
C PRO A 3 -6.58 2.24 -13.71
N GLY A 4 -5.54 2.66 -13.01
CA GLY A 4 -5.38 4.04 -12.54
C GLY A 4 -6.18 4.41 -11.30
N ALA A 5 -7.09 3.55 -10.82
CA ALA A 5 -7.82 3.80 -9.57
C ALA A 5 -6.85 3.91 -8.37
N VAL A 6 -7.14 4.83 -7.46
CA VAL A 6 -6.39 5.01 -6.22
C VAL A 6 -7.01 4.16 -5.11
N LEU A 7 -6.16 3.40 -4.42
CA LEU A 7 -6.48 2.61 -3.25
C LEU A 7 -5.77 3.23 -2.03
N MET A 8 -6.56 3.66 -1.05
CA MET A 8 -6.08 4.12 0.25
C MET A 8 -6.36 3.04 1.29
N LEU A 9 -5.31 2.62 2.01
CA LEU A 9 -5.40 1.60 3.04
C LEU A 9 -5.06 2.21 4.40
N ARG A 10 -5.84 1.84 5.41
CA ARG A 10 -5.50 2.07 6.82
C ARG A 10 -4.54 0.97 7.25
N SER A 11 -3.38 1.35 7.75
CA SER A 11 -2.30 0.47 8.22
C SER A 11 -1.76 0.97 9.55
N ALA A 12 -0.99 0.18 10.28
CA ALA A 12 -0.35 0.56 11.53
C ALA A 12 1.17 0.72 11.36
N HIS A 13 1.84 1.35 12.34
CA HIS A 13 3.30 1.47 12.38
C HIS A 13 3.82 1.50 13.82
N GLY A 14 4.96 0.82 14.05
CA GLY A 14 5.57 0.69 15.38
C GLY A 14 4.66 -0.05 16.37
N ALA A 15 4.62 0.40 17.62
CA ALA A 15 3.80 -0.20 18.68
C ALA A 15 2.29 -0.21 18.36
N ARG A 16 1.82 0.67 17.46
CA ARG A 16 0.41 0.68 17.03
C ARG A 16 0.02 -0.60 16.27
N ALA A 17 0.98 -1.40 15.81
CA ALA A 17 0.73 -2.73 15.23
C ALA A 17 0.03 -3.71 16.18
N PHE A 18 0.07 -3.46 17.50
CA PHE A 18 -0.71 -4.23 18.47
C PHE A 18 -2.24 -4.00 18.35
N LEU A 19 -2.66 -2.86 17.79
CA LEU A 19 -4.08 -2.49 17.69
C LEU A 19 -4.75 -3.14 16.47
N TYR A 20 -4.03 -3.26 15.34
CA TYR A 20 -4.52 -3.87 14.10
C TYR A 20 -3.36 -4.13 13.11
N PRO A 21 -3.58 -4.95 12.06
CA PRO A 21 -2.52 -5.39 11.17
C PRO A 21 -1.79 -4.25 10.44
N VAL A 22 -0.49 -4.47 10.26
CA VAL A 22 0.36 -3.66 9.38
C VAL A 22 0.20 -4.17 7.94
N VAL A 23 -0.07 -3.26 7.02
CA VAL A 23 -0.03 -3.53 5.58
C VAL A 23 1.41 -3.39 5.10
N ASP A 24 2.00 -4.51 4.68
CA ASP A 24 3.28 -4.52 3.97
C ASP A 24 3.06 -4.01 2.53
N PRO A 25 3.72 -2.93 2.08
CA PRO A 25 3.64 -2.43 0.71
C PRO A 25 3.94 -3.52 -0.35
N ASN A 26 4.80 -4.50 -0.06
CA ASN A 26 5.13 -5.57 -0.99
C ASN A 26 3.99 -6.58 -1.19
N SER A 27 3.01 -6.61 -0.28
CA SER A 27 1.82 -7.44 -0.43
C SER A 27 0.84 -6.91 -1.49
N LEU A 28 0.97 -5.63 -1.89
CA LEU A 28 0.07 -4.95 -2.82
C LEU A 28 0.40 -5.25 -4.29
N ARG A 29 0.31 -6.53 -4.67
CA ARG A 29 0.53 -6.96 -6.05
C ARG A 29 -0.46 -6.28 -7.00
N CYS A 30 0.02 -5.95 -8.19
CA CYS A 30 -0.75 -5.24 -9.22
C CYS A 30 -1.15 -3.81 -8.81
N PHE A 31 -0.52 -3.27 -7.78
CA PHE A 31 -0.59 -1.86 -7.42
C PHE A 31 0.82 -1.27 -7.39
N GLU A 32 0.91 0.02 -7.71
CA GLU A 32 2.10 0.84 -7.50
C GLU A 32 1.90 1.62 -6.20
N VAL A 33 2.82 1.49 -5.26
CA VAL A 33 2.77 2.24 -4.01
C VAL A 33 3.26 3.65 -4.28
N LEU A 34 2.39 4.64 -4.06
CA LEU A 34 2.70 6.04 -4.30
C LEU A 34 3.34 6.69 -3.07
N SER A 35 2.81 6.38 -1.89
CA SER A 35 3.31 6.94 -0.63
C SER A 35 2.85 6.11 0.56
N VAL A 36 3.64 6.14 1.63
CA VAL A 36 3.29 5.62 2.94
C VAL A 36 3.48 6.75 3.94
N PHE A 37 2.44 7.01 4.74
CA PHE A 37 2.46 8.05 5.75
C PHE A 37 2.23 7.46 7.14
N HIS A 38 3.12 7.80 8.06
CA HIS A 38 3.08 7.40 9.46
C HIS A 38 2.94 8.64 10.33
N PRO A 39 1.74 8.99 10.79
CA PRO A 39 1.55 10.16 11.65
C PRO A 39 2.34 10.02 12.96
N THR A 40 2.83 11.16 13.45
CA THR A 40 3.62 11.31 14.67
C THR A 40 2.84 11.99 15.81
N ASP A 41 1.56 12.30 15.58
CA ASP A 41 0.62 12.86 16.54
C ASP A 41 -0.35 11.77 17.06
N ASP A 42 -1.46 12.19 17.65
CA ASP A 42 -2.48 11.30 18.22
C ASP A 42 -3.23 10.46 17.17
N VAL A 43 -3.01 10.69 15.86
CA VAL A 43 -3.60 9.87 14.81
C VAL A 43 -2.93 8.49 14.81
N ILE A 44 -3.72 7.44 15.07
CA ILE A 44 -3.19 6.08 15.17
C ILE A 44 -3.01 5.39 13.80
N ASN A 45 -3.66 5.90 12.76
CA ASN A 45 -3.67 5.26 11.44
C ASN A 45 -2.55 5.75 10.55
N SER A 46 -1.67 4.81 10.20
CA SER A 46 -0.85 4.99 9.01
C SER A 46 -1.69 4.83 7.76
N VAL A 47 -1.24 5.46 6.69
CA VAL A 47 -1.90 5.44 5.39
C VAL A 47 -0.95 4.88 4.36
N VAL A 48 -1.42 3.92 3.57
CA VAL A 48 -0.74 3.48 2.34
C VAL A 48 -1.58 3.92 1.16
N LEU A 49 -0.99 4.74 0.29
CA LEU A 49 -1.59 5.14 -0.97
C LEU A 49 -0.98 4.32 -2.09
N SER A 50 -1.84 3.70 -2.89
CA SER A 50 -1.41 2.91 -4.04
C SER A 50 -2.32 3.11 -5.25
N ARG A 51 -1.81 2.87 -6.44
CA ARG A 51 -2.52 3.03 -7.71
C ARG A 51 -2.61 1.70 -8.44
N LYS A 52 -3.81 1.34 -8.92
CA LYS A 52 -4.03 0.10 -9.66
C LYS A 52 -3.25 0.14 -10.97
N LEU A 53 -2.34 -0.81 -11.16
CA LEU A 53 -1.62 -0.96 -12.42
C LEU A 53 -2.56 -1.47 -13.54
N PRO A 54 -2.33 -1.06 -14.79
CA PRO A 54 -2.88 -1.73 -15.97
C PRO A 54 -2.57 -3.23 -15.98
N GLY A 55 -3.47 -4.03 -16.56
CA GLY A 55 -3.32 -5.50 -16.62
C GLY A 55 -2.04 -5.96 -17.34
N GLU A 56 -1.56 -5.20 -18.32
CA GLU A 56 -0.35 -5.51 -19.10
C GLU A 56 0.94 -5.33 -18.29
N LEU A 57 0.99 -4.36 -17.37
CA LEU A 57 2.15 -4.12 -16.49
C LEU A 57 2.37 -5.24 -15.47
N PHE A 58 1.34 -6.07 -15.21
CA PHE A 58 1.48 -7.24 -14.35
C PHE A 58 2.33 -8.35 -15.02
N TYR A 59 2.18 -8.56 -16.33
CA TYR A 59 2.92 -9.60 -17.06
C TYR A 59 4.39 -9.26 -17.29
N LEU A 60 4.77 -7.98 -17.22
CA LEU A 60 6.15 -7.52 -17.44
C LEU A 60 7.02 -7.51 -16.17
N ARG A 61 6.40 -7.55 -14.98
CA ARG A 61 7.09 -7.55 -13.68
C ARG A 61 7.64 -8.88 -13.14
N PRO A 62 7.32 -10.10 -13.64
CA PRO A 62 7.91 -11.34 -13.15
C PRO A 62 9.42 -11.49 -13.41
N PHE A 63 10.01 -10.67 -14.30
CA PHE A 63 11.38 -10.84 -14.81
C PHE A 63 12.41 -9.86 -14.21
N LEU A 64 12.07 -9.13 -13.16
CA LEU A 64 12.94 -8.15 -12.49
C LEU A 64 13.14 -8.52 -11.02
N PHE A 65 13.78 -9.66 -10.76
CA PHE A 65 14.48 -9.99 -9.49
C PHE A 65 15.62 -10.96 -9.79
#